data_AF-A0A0P7YHP0-F1
#
_entry.id   AF-A0A0P7YHP0-F1
#
_cell.length_a   1.000
_cell.length_b   1.000
_cell.length_c   1.000
_cell.angle_alpha   90.00
_cell.angle_beta   90.00
_cell.angle_gamma   90.00
#
_symmetry.space_group_name_H-M   'P 1'
#
loop_
_entity.id
_entity.type
_entity.pdbx_description
1 polymer ?
#
loop_
_entity_poly.entity_id
_entity_poly.type
_entity_poly.pdbx_seq_one_letter_code
_entity_poly.pdbx_strand_id
1 'polypeptide(L)'
;MSGVRSASQANTISSLHFNGPTHDEVDIVIKTDWTRNWLVVIVAALGLTACGGGSDEGSDNSGSSGSERGVRGVESNNGLVKFANAFYAGPESQSLVMTGTFAQPENVIVTSDSGLISFSSVASNKLTLMLGEVDRPVNESVTLDFRYQDQSARVQVSVSIQNASAASLESQVVNTINSRSTVVSLSEDALFFNFFLQMAYLRSDITNQNLQARLQSFNPENSPWAFDVNFALDNLMQVKDRYRQGLVSEQVLRRELAFAERMIANHGTYGRDKLNEISIFVDAIAPDGLGSGVLEYVESTGVYSRILSSDHYVVASNGGLRLRPEYRALESLVQFN
;
A
#
# COMPACT_ATOMS: atom_id res chain seq x y z
N MET A 1 -8.03 -44.25 72.75
CA MET A 1 -8.77 -43.37 73.68
C MET A 1 -8.37 -41.94 73.38
N SER A 2 -9.38 -41.06 73.23
CA SER A 2 -9.39 -39.57 73.21
C SER A 2 -8.10 -38.78 72.93
N GLY A 3 -8.09 -37.73 72.12
CA GLY A 3 -9.22 -36.95 71.62
C GLY A 3 -8.75 -35.65 70.95
N VAL A 4 -9.67 -35.10 70.17
CA VAL A 4 -9.64 -33.78 69.52
C VAL A 4 -9.66 -32.67 70.57
N ARG A 5 -8.89 -31.58 70.39
CA ARG A 5 -9.31 -30.22 70.77
C ARG A 5 -8.77 -29.15 69.81
N SER A 6 -9.73 -28.34 69.38
CA SER A 6 -9.68 -27.10 68.61
C SER A 6 -9.61 -25.89 69.55
N ALA A 7 -9.05 -24.76 69.08
CA ALA A 7 -9.47 -23.36 69.32
C ALA A 7 -8.38 -22.42 68.73
N SER A 8 -8.65 -21.62 67.70
CA SER A 8 -9.33 -20.30 67.71
C SER A 8 -8.41 -19.15 68.16
N GLN A 9 -8.07 -18.23 67.25
CA GLN A 9 -8.54 -16.83 67.32
C GLN A 9 -8.08 -16.00 66.11
N ALA A 10 -9.06 -15.29 65.54
CA ALA A 10 -8.89 -14.24 64.56
C ALA A 10 -8.51 -12.91 65.23
N ASN A 11 -7.83 -12.02 64.50
CA ASN A 11 -7.93 -10.59 64.73
C ASN A 11 -7.83 -9.83 63.40
N THR A 12 -8.68 -8.81 63.29
CA THR A 12 -8.96 -7.99 62.11
C THR A 12 -8.72 -6.51 62.47
N ILE A 13 -8.62 -5.66 61.43
CA ILE A 13 -8.74 -4.18 61.38
C ILE A 13 -7.40 -3.46 61.73
N SER A 14 -6.79 -2.62 60.88
CA SER A 14 -7.36 -1.37 60.36
C SER A 14 -6.67 -0.82 59.10
N SER A 15 -7.50 -0.20 58.27
CA SER A 15 -7.26 0.68 57.13
C SER A 15 -6.57 2.00 57.47
N LEU A 16 -5.81 2.55 56.52
CA LEU A 16 -5.45 3.97 56.47
C LEU A 16 -5.86 4.57 55.11
N HIS A 17 -6.81 5.52 55.20
CA HIS A 17 -7.29 6.41 54.15
C HIS A 17 -6.22 7.44 53.78
N PHE A 18 -6.14 7.80 52.49
CA PHE A 18 -5.69 9.11 52.04
C PHE A 18 -6.76 9.71 51.12
N ASN A 19 -7.19 10.93 51.45
CA ASN A 19 -8.23 11.69 50.77
C ASN A 19 -7.63 12.87 49.99
N GLY A 20 -8.10 13.04 48.75
CA GLY A 20 -8.37 14.33 48.10
C GLY A 20 -7.42 14.74 46.95
N PRO A 21 -7.85 15.62 46.01
CA PRO A 21 -9.17 16.20 45.81
C PRO A 21 -9.83 15.86 44.45
N THR A 22 -11.15 15.96 44.43
CA THR A 22 -12.06 15.88 43.27
C THR A 22 -12.01 17.15 42.43
N HIS A 23 -11.87 17.01 41.11
CA HIS A 23 -12.18 18.05 40.14
C HIS A 23 -13.05 17.47 39.01
N ASP A 24 -14.03 18.28 38.65
CA ASP A 24 -15.13 18.06 37.71
C ASP A 24 -14.71 17.76 36.26
N GLU A 25 -15.65 17.11 35.55
CA GLU A 25 -15.95 17.16 34.11
C GLU A 25 -14.83 17.54 33.13
N VAL A 26 -14.45 16.59 32.26
CA VAL A 26 -14.69 16.71 30.80
C VAL A 26 -14.78 15.29 30.21
N ASP A 27 -15.99 14.87 29.81
CA ASP A 27 -16.16 13.77 28.86
C ASP A 27 -15.60 14.20 27.50
N ILE A 28 -14.35 13.83 27.20
CA ILE A 28 -13.82 13.92 25.85
C ILE A 28 -14.22 12.64 25.12
N VAL A 29 -15.40 12.68 24.50
CA VAL A 29 -15.75 11.76 23.41
C VAL A 29 -14.83 12.08 22.24
N ILE A 30 -13.70 11.36 22.15
CA ILE A 30 -12.89 11.35 20.94
C ILE A 30 -13.64 10.49 19.91
N LYS A 31 -14.53 11.13 19.15
CA LYS A 31 -14.88 10.63 17.81
C LYS A 31 -13.63 10.79 16.94
N THR A 32 -12.86 9.71 16.81
CA THR A 32 -11.87 9.61 15.74
C THR A 32 -12.62 9.41 14.44
N ASP A 33 -12.90 10.50 13.73
CA ASP A 33 -13.29 10.45 12.33
C ASP A 33 -12.09 9.92 11.51
N TRP A 34 -12.18 8.65 11.10
CA TRP A 34 -11.25 8.02 10.16
C TRP A 34 -11.52 8.51 8.74
N THR A 35 -11.32 9.80 8.47
CA THR A 35 -11.12 10.27 7.09
C THR A 35 -9.64 10.10 6.76
N ARG A 36 -9.26 8.87 6.39
CA ARG A 36 -7.99 8.60 5.71
C ARG A 36 -7.98 9.42 4.42
N ASN A 37 -7.23 10.51 4.40
CA ASN A 37 -6.84 11.22 3.19
C ASN A 37 -5.96 10.29 2.35
N TRP A 38 -6.55 9.56 1.41
CA TRP A 38 -5.82 8.90 0.35
C TRP A 38 -5.34 9.98 -0.62
N LEU A 39 -4.07 10.37 -0.48
CA LEU A 39 -3.36 11.16 -1.49
C LEU A 39 -3.20 10.26 -2.73
N VAL A 40 -4.17 10.33 -3.63
CA VAL A 40 -4.07 9.75 -4.97
C VAL A 40 -3.03 10.58 -5.73
N VAL A 41 -1.81 10.05 -5.86
CA VAL A 41 -0.79 10.63 -6.73
C VAL A 41 -1.19 10.33 -8.17
N ILE A 42 -1.85 11.31 -8.81
CA ILE A 42 -2.12 11.30 -10.25
C ILE A 42 -0.79 11.52 -10.97
N VAL A 43 -0.18 10.45 -11.48
CA VAL A 43 0.91 10.57 -12.45
C VAL A 43 0.30 10.84 -13.82
N ALA A 44 0.18 12.11 -14.19
CA ALA A 44 -0.19 12.52 -15.53
C ALA A 44 0.96 12.19 -16.50
N ALA A 45 0.91 11.01 -17.11
CA ALA A 45 1.79 10.64 -18.22
C ALA A 45 1.34 11.39 -19.48
N LEU A 46 1.92 12.58 -19.71
CA LEU A 46 1.80 13.32 -20.96
C LEU A 46 2.58 12.59 -22.07
N GLY A 47 1.90 11.68 -22.77
CA GLY A 47 2.36 11.16 -24.06
C GLY A 47 2.14 12.20 -25.16
N LEU A 48 3.07 13.15 -25.31
CA LEU A 48 3.14 13.97 -26.51
C LEU A 48 3.75 13.14 -27.65
N THR A 49 2.89 12.68 -28.54
CA THR A 49 3.27 12.32 -29.90
C THR A 49 3.74 13.57 -30.65
N ALA A 50 5.01 13.61 -31.05
CA ALA A 50 5.48 14.53 -32.10
C ALA A 50 6.49 13.80 -32.99
N CYS A 51 6.01 13.43 -34.17
CA CYS A 51 6.80 13.14 -35.36
C CYS A 51 7.13 14.47 -36.05
N GLY A 52 8.37 14.67 -36.51
CA GLY A 52 8.74 15.75 -37.44
C GLY A 52 10.02 16.50 -37.05
N GLY A 53 11.09 16.27 -37.80
CA GLY A 53 12.40 16.90 -37.61
C GLY A 53 12.55 18.29 -38.23
N GLY A 54 13.77 18.82 -38.16
CA GLY A 54 14.23 20.01 -38.90
C GLY A 54 14.90 21.05 -38.00
N SER A 55 16.17 21.31 -38.29
CA SER A 55 17.13 22.18 -37.59
C SER A 55 16.94 23.69 -37.88
N ASP A 56 17.34 24.55 -36.93
CA ASP A 56 18.31 25.66 -37.08
C ASP A 56 18.14 26.77 -36.01
N GLU A 57 19.20 27.57 -35.91
CA GLU A 57 19.76 28.43 -34.86
C GLU A 57 18.91 29.61 -34.36
N GLY A 58 19.24 30.11 -33.16
CA GLY A 58 18.84 31.47 -32.74
C GLY A 58 18.91 31.72 -31.23
N SER A 59 19.78 32.65 -30.84
CA SER A 59 20.09 33.04 -29.46
C SER A 59 19.04 33.94 -28.77
N ASP A 60 19.22 34.05 -27.45
CA ASP A 60 18.91 35.18 -26.56
C ASP A 60 17.55 35.27 -25.84
N ASN A 61 17.64 34.85 -24.57
CA ASN A 61 17.56 35.66 -23.34
C ASN A 61 16.22 36.29 -22.87
N SER A 62 16.06 36.17 -21.54
CA SER A 62 15.23 36.95 -20.62
C SER A 62 13.74 36.59 -20.44
N GLY A 63 13.32 36.47 -19.17
CA GLY A 63 11.92 36.64 -18.79
C GLY A 63 11.33 35.55 -17.89
N SER A 64 11.74 35.52 -16.63
CA SER A 64 11.00 34.86 -15.55
C SER A 64 9.56 35.38 -15.48
N SER A 65 8.57 34.49 -15.65
CA SER A 65 7.30 34.56 -14.93
C SER A 65 6.66 33.17 -14.91
N GLY A 66 6.15 32.76 -13.75
CA GLY A 66 5.70 31.41 -13.47
C GLY A 66 4.62 30.93 -14.44
N SER A 67 4.92 29.87 -15.18
CA SER A 67 3.89 29.07 -15.82
C SER A 67 3.42 28.03 -14.81
N GLU A 68 2.34 28.35 -14.10
CA GLU A 68 1.35 27.32 -13.82
C GLU A 68 1.08 26.62 -15.16
N ARG A 69 1.61 25.41 -15.34
CA ARG A 69 1.18 24.50 -16.40
C ARG A 69 -0.23 24.02 -16.05
N GLY A 70 -1.17 24.96 -15.93
CA GLY A 70 -2.59 24.69 -15.97
C GLY A 70 -2.89 24.18 -17.38
N VAL A 71 -3.41 22.97 -17.45
CA VAL A 71 -3.96 22.39 -18.67
C VAL A 71 -4.93 23.42 -19.25
N ARG A 72 -4.57 24.07 -20.38
CA ARG A 72 -5.40 25.11 -20.98
C ARG A 72 -6.81 24.57 -21.18
N GLY A 73 -7.83 25.32 -20.75
CA GLY A 73 -9.22 24.99 -21.02
C GLY A 73 -9.49 24.83 -22.52
N VAL A 74 -10.56 24.11 -22.85
CA VAL A 74 -10.96 23.86 -24.25
C VAL A 74 -12.21 24.65 -24.58
N GLU A 75 -12.29 25.14 -25.82
CA GLU A 75 -13.39 25.96 -26.30
C GLU A 75 -13.78 25.51 -27.70
N SER A 76 -15.09 25.48 -27.98
CA SER A 76 -15.62 25.21 -29.31
C SER A 76 -15.30 26.36 -30.28
N ASN A 77 -15.14 26.08 -31.57
CA ASN A 77 -14.81 27.09 -32.59
C ASN A 77 -15.78 28.30 -32.66
N ASN A 78 -17.04 28.12 -32.24
CA ASN A 78 -18.06 29.17 -32.21
C ASN A 78 -18.27 29.78 -30.81
N GLY A 79 -17.42 29.46 -29.82
CA GLY A 79 -17.45 30.02 -28.47
C GLY A 79 -18.65 29.62 -27.60
N LEU A 80 -19.55 28.75 -28.09
CA LEU A 80 -20.78 28.37 -27.38
C LEU A 80 -20.53 27.47 -26.17
N VAL A 81 -19.46 26.67 -26.23
CA VAL A 81 -19.08 25.73 -25.18
C VAL A 81 -17.63 25.96 -24.80
N LYS A 82 -17.41 26.23 -23.52
CA LYS A 82 -16.08 26.36 -22.93
C LYS A 82 -15.98 25.49 -21.69
N PHE A 83 -14.90 24.74 -21.58
CA PHE A 83 -14.55 24.02 -20.37
C PHE A 83 -13.29 24.61 -19.74
N ALA A 84 -13.25 24.65 -18.41
CA ALA A 84 -12.08 25.14 -17.69
C ALA A 84 -10.86 24.22 -17.87
N ASN A 85 -11.10 22.92 -18.06
CA ASN A 85 -10.06 21.90 -18.21
C ASN A 85 -10.20 21.16 -19.55
N ALA A 86 -9.07 20.78 -20.15
CA ALA A 86 -9.02 19.83 -21.26
C ALA A 86 -8.96 18.38 -20.79
N PHE A 87 -8.58 18.14 -19.54
CA PHE A 87 -8.37 16.82 -18.97
C PHE A 87 -9.28 16.60 -17.76
N TYR A 88 -9.89 15.43 -17.70
CA TYR A 88 -10.74 14.98 -16.59
C TYR A 88 -10.35 13.58 -16.19
N ALA A 89 -10.44 13.26 -14.90
CA ALA A 89 -10.17 11.93 -14.39
C ALA A 89 -11.27 11.51 -13.41
N GLY A 90 -11.66 10.24 -13.46
CA GLY A 90 -12.61 9.68 -12.52
C GLY A 90 -12.42 8.17 -12.34
N PRO A 91 -12.89 7.62 -11.21
CA PRO A 91 -12.92 6.19 -10.99
C PRO A 91 -13.92 5.51 -11.94
N GLU A 92 -13.57 4.30 -12.36
CA GLU A 92 -14.46 3.40 -13.10
C GLU A 92 -15.81 3.20 -12.40
N SER A 93 -16.83 2.90 -13.18
CA SER A 93 -18.22 2.70 -12.70
C SER A 93 -18.81 3.88 -11.93
N GLN A 94 -18.22 5.07 -12.04
CA GLN A 94 -18.73 6.29 -11.42
C GLN A 94 -19.05 7.37 -12.46
N SER A 95 -19.86 8.32 -12.00
CA SER A 95 -20.20 9.50 -12.78
C SER A 95 -19.08 10.53 -12.73
N LEU A 96 -18.64 10.99 -13.89
CA LEU A 96 -17.70 12.09 -14.05
C LEU A 96 -18.46 13.37 -14.34
N VAL A 97 -18.32 14.36 -13.46
CA VAL A 97 -18.94 15.67 -13.61
C VAL A 97 -17.96 16.65 -14.26
N MET A 98 -18.35 17.20 -15.39
CA MET A 98 -17.65 18.26 -16.11
C MET A 98 -18.41 19.57 -15.98
N THR A 99 -17.72 20.63 -15.59
CA THR A 99 -18.29 21.98 -15.47
C THR A 99 -17.69 22.92 -16.50
N GLY A 100 -18.54 23.71 -17.15
CA GLY A 100 -18.11 24.67 -18.17
C GLY A 100 -19.08 25.84 -18.31
N THR A 101 -18.81 26.69 -19.30
CA THR A 101 -19.68 27.78 -19.71
C THR A 101 -20.40 27.37 -20.99
N PHE A 102 -21.67 27.00 -20.85
CA PHE A 102 -22.60 26.68 -21.94
C PHE A 102 -24.04 26.76 -21.43
N ALA A 103 -24.96 27.13 -22.32
CA ALA A 103 -26.40 27.03 -22.06
C ALA A 103 -26.85 25.56 -22.08
N GLN A 104 -28.05 25.26 -21.58
CA GLN A 104 -28.57 23.89 -21.64
C GLN A 104 -28.80 23.51 -23.12
N PRO A 105 -28.11 22.47 -23.65
CA PRO A 105 -28.33 21.99 -25.00
C PRO A 105 -29.59 21.12 -25.08
N GLU A 106 -30.11 20.92 -26.29
CA GLU A 106 -31.20 19.97 -26.54
C GLU A 106 -30.70 18.52 -26.46
N ASN A 107 -29.47 18.30 -26.91
CA ASN A 107 -28.83 16.98 -26.92
C ASN A 107 -27.31 17.12 -26.84
N VAL A 108 -26.65 16.11 -26.25
CA VAL A 108 -25.20 15.95 -26.27
C VAL A 108 -24.88 14.55 -26.77
N ILE A 109 -24.11 14.47 -27.85
CA ILE A 109 -23.57 13.20 -28.35
C ILE A 109 -22.15 13.07 -27.83
N VAL A 110 -21.86 11.93 -27.21
CA VAL A 110 -20.54 11.58 -26.66
C VAL A 110 -19.97 10.47 -27.52
N THR A 111 -18.82 10.74 -28.14
CA THR A 111 -18.09 9.77 -28.95
C THR A 111 -16.73 9.50 -28.32
N SER A 112 -16.46 8.23 -28.03
CA SER A 112 -15.21 7.71 -27.47
C SER A 112 -14.75 6.49 -28.28
N ASP A 113 -13.46 6.21 -28.28
CA ASP A 113 -12.89 5.15 -29.12
C ASP A 113 -13.28 3.73 -28.65
N SER A 114 -13.43 3.53 -27.34
CA SER A 114 -13.74 2.22 -26.76
C SER A 114 -15.22 2.01 -26.42
N GLY A 115 -16.00 3.10 -26.33
CA GLY A 115 -17.35 3.08 -25.77
C GLY A 115 -17.40 2.98 -24.23
N LEU A 116 -16.26 3.04 -23.53
CA LEU A 116 -16.20 3.04 -22.06
C LEU A 116 -16.73 4.33 -21.43
N ILE A 117 -16.92 5.38 -22.22
CA ILE A 117 -17.42 6.67 -21.76
C ILE A 117 -18.74 6.94 -22.46
N SER A 118 -19.80 7.09 -21.67
CA SER A 118 -21.14 7.32 -22.18
C SER A 118 -21.78 8.57 -21.57
N PHE A 119 -22.73 9.13 -22.30
CA PHE A 119 -23.54 10.25 -21.83
C PHE A 119 -24.44 9.80 -20.66
N SER A 120 -24.51 10.60 -19.59
CA SER A 120 -25.45 10.39 -18.50
C SER A 120 -26.52 11.49 -18.43
N SER A 121 -26.10 12.75 -18.25
CA SER A 121 -27.04 13.87 -18.16
C SER A 121 -26.36 15.20 -18.50
N VAL A 122 -27.17 16.19 -18.87
CA VAL A 122 -26.71 17.56 -19.09
C VAL A 122 -27.70 18.54 -18.46
N ALA A 123 -27.14 19.58 -17.82
CA ALA A 123 -27.84 20.74 -17.31
C ALA A 123 -27.10 21.99 -17.80
N SER A 124 -27.68 23.18 -17.62
CA SER A 124 -26.93 24.42 -17.84
C SER A 124 -25.61 24.35 -17.07
N ASN A 125 -24.50 24.65 -17.72
CA ASN A 125 -23.13 24.62 -17.18
C ASN A 125 -22.53 23.27 -16.72
N LYS A 126 -23.28 22.16 -16.77
CA LYS A 126 -22.86 20.87 -16.20
C LYS A 126 -23.16 19.70 -17.14
N LEU A 127 -22.13 18.93 -17.47
CA LEU A 127 -22.23 17.67 -18.20
C LEU A 127 -21.81 16.53 -17.27
N THR A 128 -22.60 15.47 -17.22
CA THR A 128 -22.28 14.25 -16.48
C THR A 128 -22.08 13.12 -17.47
N LEU A 129 -20.94 12.45 -17.38
CA LEU A 129 -20.60 11.24 -18.13
C LEU A 129 -20.62 10.04 -17.18
N MET A 130 -20.91 8.86 -17.70
CA MET A 130 -20.72 7.60 -16.98
C MET A 130 -19.45 6.93 -17.48
N LEU A 131 -18.57 6.55 -16.56
CA LEU A 131 -17.35 5.81 -16.85
C LEU A 131 -17.60 4.31 -16.68
N GLY A 132 -17.17 3.51 -17.65
CA GLY A 132 -17.26 2.05 -17.62
C GLY A 132 -16.21 1.40 -16.75
N GLU A 133 -16.34 0.08 -16.55
CA GLU A 133 -15.35 -0.77 -15.88
C GLU A 133 -14.12 -0.95 -16.75
N VAL A 134 -12.94 -0.92 -16.12
CA VAL A 134 -11.65 -1.08 -16.80
C VAL A 134 -10.73 -1.98 -15.99
N ASP A 135 -10.03 -2.89 -16.67
CA ASP A 135 -9.04 -3.76 -16.03
C ASP A 135 -7.67 -3.07 -15.88
N ARG A 136 -7.54 -1.79 -16.24
CA ARG A 136 -6.33 -0.96 -16.11
C ARG A 136 -6.70 0.51 -16.32
N PRO A 137 -5.87 1.47 -15.88
CA PRO A 137 -6.07 2.87 -16.24
C PRO A 137 -6.17 3.06 -17.76
N VAL A 138 -7.18 3.81 -18.20
CA VAL A 138 -7.39 4.12 -19.63
C VAL A 138 -7.47 5.63 -19.80
N ASN A 139 -6.78 6.16 -20.81
CA ASN A 139 -6.90 7.56 -21.23
C ASN A 139 -7.50 7.60 -22.63
N GLU A 140 -8.62 8.31 -22.77
CA GLU A 140 -9.33 8.43 -24.05
C GLU A 140 -9.51 9.87 -24.47
N SER A 141 -9.52 10.08 -25.78
CA SER A 141 -9.97 11.32 -26.38
C SER A 141 -11.48 11.23 -26.61
N VAL A 142 -12.24 12.12 -25.99
CA VAL A 142 -13.70 12.15 -26.07
C VAL A 142 -14.12 13.37 -26.87
N THR A 143 -14.90 13.14 -27.93
CA THR A 143 -15.54 14.20 -28.68
C THR A 143 -16.95 14.43 -28.14
N LEU A 144 -17.22 15.67 -27.75
CA LEU A 144 -18.51 16.12 -27.23
C LEU A 144 -19.18 17.02 -28.26
N ASP A 145 -20.33 16.57 -28.76
CA ASP A 145 -21.14 17.27 -29.75
C ASP A 145 -22.42 17.81 -29.10
N PHE A 146 -22.42 19.10 -28.78
CA PHE A 146 -23.55 19.83 -28.22
C PHE A 146 -24.47 20.30 -29.36
N ARG A 147 -25.76 20.02 -29.24
CA ARG A 147 -26.80 20.43 -30.19
C ARG A 147 -27.75 21.43 -29.54
N TYR A 148 -27.91 22.57 -30.19
CA TYR A 148 -28.89 23.62 -29.89
C TYR A 148 -29.84 23.77 -31.09
N GLN A 149 -30.93 24.52 -30.94
CA GLN A 149 -31.97 24.68 -31.97
C GLN A 149 -31.42 24.92 -33.39
N ASP A 150 -30.53 25.91 -33.54
CA ASP A 150 -29.99 26.31 -34.86
C ASP A 150 -28.47 26.17 -34.96
N GLN A 151 -27.81 25.68 -33.92
CA GLN A 151 -26.35 25.69 -33.80
C GLN A 151 -25.82 24.42 -33.14
N SER A 152 -24.58 24.06 -33.47
CA SER A 152 -23.87 22.97 -32.80
C SER A 152 -22.48 23.42 -32.38
N ALA A 153 -22.00 22.87 -31.27
CA ALA A 153 -20.66 23.10 -30.79
C ALA A 153 -19.97 21.75 -30.54
N ARG A 154 -18.75 21.62 -31.06
CA ARG A 154 -17.91 20.44 -30.88
C ARG A 154 -16.72 20.82 -30.02
N VAL A 155 -16.44 20.00 -29.00
CA VAL A 155 -15.26 20.14 -28.16
C VAL A 155 -14.62 18.77 -27.98
N GLN A 156 -13.29 18.70 -27.99
CA GLN A 156 -12.54 17.50 -27.67
C GLN A 156 -11.90 17.64 -26.30
N VAL A 157 -12.06 16.63 -25.45
CA VAL A 157 -11.46 16.55 -24.12
C VAL A 157 -10.73 15.23 -23.96
N SER A 158 -9.79 15.16 -23.03
CA SER A 158 -9.19 13.90 -22.59
C SER A 158 -9.83 13.46 -21.29
N VAL A 159 -10.23 12.19 -21.21
CA VAL A 159 -10.82 11.59 -20.01
C VAL A 159 -9.99 10.38 -19.61
N SER A 160 -9.60 10.34 -18.34
CA SER A 160 -8.90 9.23 -17.70
C SER A 160 -9.85 8.44 -16.81
N ILE A 161 -9.96 7.15 -17.06
CA ILE A 161 -10.70 6.20 -16.22
C ILE A 161 -9.69 5.48 -15.33
N GLN A 162 -9.87 5.60 -14.01
CA GLN A 162 -9.04 4.91 -13.02
C GLN A 162 -9.66 3.55 -12.69
N ASN A 163 -8.86 2.48 -12.74
CA ASN A 163 -9.27 1.18 -12.20
C ASN A 163 -9.25 1.25 -10.66
N ALA A 164 -10.34 1.76 -10.07
CA ALA A 164 -10.45 1.94 -8.64
C ALA A 164 -10.62 0.61 -7.90
N SER A 165 -11.14 -0.44 -8.56
CA SER A 165 -11.30 -1.76 -7.95
C SER A 165 -9.95 -2.46 -7.67
N ALA A 166 -8.90 -2.12 -8.42
CA ALA A 166 -7.54 -2.62 -8.20
C ALA A 166 -6.73 -1.90 -7.10
N ALA A 167 -7.33 -0.96 -6.36
CA ALA A 167 -6.59 -0.14 -5.39
C ALA A 167 -5.84 -0.95 -4.31
N SER A 168 -6.44 -2.04 -3.81
CA SER A 168 -5.78 -2.91 -2.83
C SER A 168 -4.59 -3.65 -3.44
N LEU A 169 -4.74 -4.16 -4.67
CA LEU A 169 -3.66 -4.81 -5.41
C LEU A 169 -2.50 -3.85 -5.65
N GLU A 170 -2.77 -2.63 -6.12
CA GLU A 170 -1.73 -1.61 -6.30
C GLU A 170 -1.02 -1.27 -4.99
N SER A 171 -1.76 -1.15 -3.89
CA SER A 171 -1.18 -0.90 -2.57
C SER A 171 -0.24 -2.03 -2.13
N GLN A 172 -0.65 -3.29 -2.30
CA GLN A 172 0.19 -4.44 -1.98
C GLN A 172 1.45 -4.49 -2.84
N VAL A 173 1.32 -4.28 -4.16
CA VAL A 173 2.48 -4.21 -5.07
C VAL A 173 3.47 -3.13 -4.63
N VAL A 174 2.99 -1.94 -4.26
CA VAL A 174 3.83 -0.85 -3.76
C VAL A 174 4.53 -1.27 -2.46
N ASN A 175 3.81 -1.86 -1.52
CA ASN A 175 4.39 -2.31 -0.25
C ASN A 175 5.42 -3.43 -0.45
N THR A 176 5.18 -4.37 -1.37
CA THR A 176 6.14 -5.41 -1.76
C THR A 176 7.42 -4.83 -2.34
N ILE A 177 7.32 -3.86 -3.26
CA ILE A 177 8.49 -3.18 -3.83
C ILE A 177 9.23 -2.38 -2.75
N ASN A 178 8.51 -1.64 -1.90
CA ASN A 178 9.11 -0.86 -0.81
C ASN A 178 9.79 -1.75 0.24
N SER A 179 9.32 -2.99 0.40
CA SER A 179 9.92 -4.00 1.29
C SER A 179 11.14 -4.70 0.69
N ARG A 180 11.60 -4.32 -0.52
CA ARG A 180 12.73 -5.00 -1.19
C ARG A 180 13.95 -5.17 -0.29
N SER A 181 14.39 -4.11 0.38
CA SER A 181 15.60 -4.17 1.21
C SER A 181 15.42 -5.12 2.40
N THR A 182 14.27 -5.08 3.08
CA THR A 182 14.00 -5.94 4.24
C THR A 182 13.80 -7.40 3.84
N VAL A 183 13.18 -7.65 2.69
CA VAL A 183 12.99 -8.98 2.10
C VAL A 183 14.31 -9.58 1.64
N VAL A 184 15.11 -8.86 0.85
CA VAL A 184 16.38 -9.39 0.29
C VAL A 184 17.38 -9.68 1.41
N SER A 185 17.46 -8.81 2.41
CA SER A 185 18.33 -9.00 3.58
C SER A 185 17.74 -9.95 4.64
N LEU A 186 16.50 -10.45 4.44
CA LEU A 186 15.75 -11.21 5.44
C LEU A 186 15.83 -10.56 6.83
N SER A 187 15.56 -9.25 6.91
CA SER A 187 15.82 -8.43 8.09
C SER A 187 15.19 -8.97 9.38
N GLU A 188 13.96 -9.49 9.33
CA GLU A 188 13.29 -10.10 10.50
C GLU A 188 14.02 -11.37 10.96
N ASP A 189 14.31 -12.29 10.04
CA ASP A 189 15.04 -13.53 10.35
C ASP A 189 16.46 -13.22 10.86
N ALA A 190 17.15 -12.22 10.27
CA ALA A 190 18.47 -11.77 10.69
C ALA A 190 18.46 -11.20 12.12
N LEU A 191 17.42 -10.43 12.45
CA LEU A 191 17.23 -9.85 13.77
C LEU A 191 17.02 -10.94 14.83
N PHE A 192 16.19 -11.94 14.56
CA PHE A 192 16.03 -13.09 15.44
C PHE A 192 17.34 -13.89 15.57
N PHE A 193 17.98 -14.23 14.45
CA PHE A 193 19.22 -15.00 14.43
C PHE A 193 20.31 -14.33 15.28
N ASN A 194 20.46 -13.01 15.14
CA ASN A 194 21.40 -12.22 15.94
C ASN A 194 21.03 -12.23 17.43
N PHE A 195 19.76 -11.97 17.76
CA PHE A 195 19.27 -11.95 19.13
C PHE A 195 19.58 -13.26 19.87
N PHE A 196 19.21 -14.41 19.31
CA PHE A 196 19.42 -15.70 19.98
C PHE A 196 20.90 -16.07 20.12
N LEU A 197 21.74 -15.74 19.14
CA LEU A 197 23.18 -15.96 19.25
C LEU A 197 23.83 -15.06 20.30
N GLN A 198 23.40 -13.80 20.41
CA GLN A 198 23.87 -12.92 21.48
C GLN A 198 23.45 -13.44 22.86
N MET A 199 22.20 -13.92 23.00
CA MET A 199 21.73 -14.52 24.24
C MET A 199 22.53 -15.78 24.61
N ALA A 200 22.81 -16.66 23.64
CA ALA A 200 23.66 -17.83 23.84
C ALA A 200 25.08 -17.44 24.29
N TYR A 201 25.66 -16.38 23.72
CA TYR A 201 26.96 -15.87 24.13
C TYR A 201 26.95 -15.30 25.55
N LEU A 202 25.94 -14.50 25.90
CA LEU A 202 25.80 -13.93 27.25
C LEU A 202 25.60 -15.00 28.32
N ARG A 203 24.96 -16.11 27.97
CA ARG A 203 24.80 -17.30 28.82
C ARG A 203 26.04 -18.20 28.86
N SER A 204 27.08 -17.87 28.11
CA SER A 204 28.29 -18.70 27.93
C SER A 204 28.04 -20.05 27.26
N ASP A 205 26.93 -20.22 26.53
CA ASP A 205 26.62 -21.42 25.75
C ASP A 205 27.50 -21.51 24.47
N ILE A 206 27.98 -20.36 23.97
CA ILE A 206 28.93 -20.26 22.87
C ILE A 206 30.07 -19.28 23.18
N THR A 207 31.23 -19.48 22.56
CA THR A 207 32.36 -18.54 22.65
C THR A 207 32.17 -17.33 21.74
N ASN A 208 32.93 -16.25 21.99
CA ASN A 208 32.91 -15.07 21.11
C ASN A 208 33.33 -15.43 19.66
N GLN A 209 34.31 -16.32 19.49
CA GLN A 209 34.72 -16.81 18.16
C GLN A 209 33.57 -17.51 17.44
N ASN A 210 32.81 -18.37 18.15
CA ASN A 210 31.65 -19.06 17.60
C ASN A 210 30.51 -18.09 17.25
N LEU A 211 30.29 -17.06 18.08
CA LEU A 211 29.33 -16.00 17.80
C LEU A 211 29.67 -15.28 16.48
N GLN A 212 30.91 -14.79 16.34
CA GLN A 212 31.33 -14.05 15.14
C GLN A 212 31.24 -14.92 13.88
N ALA A 213 31.70 -16.17 13.95
CA ALA A 213 31.62 -17.10 12.82
C ALA A 213 30.16 -17.35 12.38
N ARG A 214 29.25 -17.53 13.33
CA ARG A 214 27.82 -17.76 13.02
C ARG A 214 27.15 -16.51 12.48
N LEU A 215 27.38 -15.34 13.06
CA LEU A 215 26.84 -14.07 12.53
C LEU A 215 27.31 -13.82 11.09
N GLN A 216 28.59 -14.07 10.78
CA GLN A 216 29.12 -13.95 9.42
C GLN A 216 28.54 -14.98 8.44
N SER A 217 28.07 -16.13 8.93
CA SER A 217 27.45 -17.16 8.10
C SER A 217 26.02 -16.82 7.66
N PHE A 218 25.37 -15.85 8.31
CA PHE A 218 24.07 -15.33 7.89
C PHE A 218 24.28 -14.31 6.77
N ASN A 219 24.19 -14.78 5.55
CA ASN A 219 24.41 -14.02 4.33
C ASN A 219 23.33 -14.37 3.29
N PRO A 220 22.12 -13.80 3.42
CA PRO A 220 20.98 -14.15 2.58
C PRO A 220 21.19 -13.71 1.12
N GLU A 221 22.01 -12.69 0.86
CA GLU A 221 22.35 -12.23 -0.48
C GLU A 221 23.10 -13.28 -1.31
N ASN A 222 23.75 -14.23 -0.64
CA ASN A 222 24.41 -15.38 -1.27
C ASN A 222 23.58 -16.67 -1.21
N SER A 223 22.31 -16.59 -0.80
CA SER A 223 21.42 -17.76 -0.78
C SER A 223 21.05 -18.20 -2.22
N PRO A 224 20.65 -19.47 -2.42
CA PRO A 224 20.25 -19.98 -3.73
C PRO A 224 19.10 -19.20 -4.40
N TRP A 225 18.28 -18.50 -3.62
CA TRP A 225 17.09 -17.78 -4.08
C TRP A 225 17.30 -16.26 -4.22
N ALA A 226 18.46 -15.74 -3.83
CA ALA A 226 18.74 -14.31 -3.82
C ALA A 226 18.62 -13.66 -5.21
N PHE A 227 19.04 -14.38 -6.26
CA PHE A 227 18.87 -13.92 -7.64
C PHE A 227 17.39 -13.87 -8.03
N ASP A 228 16.64 -14.95 -7.77
CA ASP A 228 15.24 -15.08 -8.19
C ASP A 228 14.33 -14.05 -7.52
N VAL A 229 14.53 -13.78 -6.22
CA VAL A 229 13.74 -12.75 -5.51
C VAL A 229 14.04 -11.35 -6.04
N ASN A 230 15.30 -11.02 -6.32
CA ASN A 230 15.66 -9.72 -6.90
C ASN A 230 15.06 -9.57 -8.30
N PHE A 231 15.20 -10.59 -9.14
CA PHE A 231 14.64 -10.60 -10.49
C PHE A 231 13.10 -10.43 -10.47
N ALA A 232 12.41 -11.14 -9.59
CA ALA A 232 10.96 -11.03 -9.47
C ALA A 232 10.51 -9.64 -9.00
N LEU A 233 11.22 -9.03 -8.05
CA LEU A 233 10.94 -7.66 -7.59
C LEU A 233 11.22 -6.60 -8.67
N ASP A 234 12.30 -6.77 -9.45
CA ASP A 234 12.60 -5.90 -10.59
C ASP A 234 11.53 -5.98 -11.69
N ASN A 235 11.04 -7.18 -11.99
CA ASN A 235 9.94 -7.37 -12.94
C ASN A 235 8.63 -6.78 -12.42
N LEU A 236 8.31 -6.99 -11.14
CA LEU A 236 7.11 -6.44 -10.52
C LEU A 236 7.10 -4.90 -10.59
N MET A 237 8.23 -4.25 -10.36
CA MET A 237 8.39 -2.81 -10.50
C MET A 237 8.10 -2.34 -11.94
N GLN A 238 8.68 -3.00 -12.94
CA GLN A 238 8.43 -2.68 -14.35
C GLN A 238 6.96 -2.89 -14.75
N VAL A 239 6.35 -3.98 -14.29
CA VAL A 239 4.94 -4.29 -14.61
C VAL A 239 3.97 -3.35 -13.91
N LYS A 240 4.27 -2.91 -12.68
CA LYS A 240 3.53 -1.84 -12.01
C LYS A 240 3.53 -0.55 -12.84
N ASP A 241 4.69 -0.14 -13.36
CA ASP A 241 4.79 1.09 -14.15
C ASP A 241 4.05 0.98 -15.48
N ARG A 242 4.14 -0.20 -16.14
CA ARG A 242 3.34 -0.49 -17.34
C ARG A 242 1.83 -0.51 -17.06
N TYR A 243 1.42 -1.01 -15.89
CA TYR A 243 0.01 -1.03 -15.48
C TYR A 243 -0.51 0.40 -15.32
N ARG A 244 0.25 1.27 -14.63
CA ARG A 244 -0.09 2.69 -14.45
C ARG A 244 -0.16 3.48 -15.76
N GLN A 245 0.55 3.02 -16.79
CA GLN A 245 0.48 3.57 -18.14
C GLN A 245 -0.66 2.98 -18.98
N GLY A 246 -1.47 2.06 -18.43
CA GLY A 246 -2.55 1.38 -19.16
C GLY A 246 -2.06 0.33 -20.17
N LEU A 247 -0.80 -0.09 -20.11
CA LEU A 247 -0.17 -0.99 -21.09
C LEU A 247 -0.33 -2.48 -20.75
N VAL A 248 -0.64 -2.81 -19.51
CA VAL A 248 -0.91 -4.19 -19.05
C VAL A 248 -2.13 -4.18 -18.14
N SER A 249 -2.86 -5.29 -18.12
CA SER A 249 -4.05 -5.45 -17.29
C SER A 249 -3.72 -5.74 -15.82
N GLU A 250 -4.73 -5.55 -14.97
CA GLU A 250 -4.72 -5.93 -13.56
C GLU A 250 -4.38 -7.41 -13.38
N GLN A 251 -4.87 -8.29 -14.27
CA GLN A 251 -4.55 -9.72 -14.22
C GLN A 251 -3.06 -9.98 -14.38
N VAL A 252 -2.38 -9.23 -15.27
CA VAL A 252 -0.93 -9.34 -15.45
C VAL A 252 -0.23 -8.85 -14.19
N LEU A 253 -0.63 -7.70 -13.63
CA LEU A 253 -0.07 -7.17 -12.39
C LEU A 253 -0.22 -8.17 -11.22
N ARG A 254 -1.40 -8.76 -11.06
CA ARG A 254 -1.70 -9.77 -10.04
C ARG A 254 -0.84 -11.02 -10.18
N ARG A 255 -0.63 -11.49 -11.41
CA ARG A 255 0.22 -12.66 -11.68
C ARG A 255 1.68 -12.38 -11.31
N GLU A 256 2.20 -11.21 -11.65
CA GLU A 256 3.58 -10.85 -11.30
C GLU A 256 3.77 -10.65 -9.80
N LEU A 257 2.77 -10.10 -9.10
CA LEU A 257 2.79 -10.04 -7.63
C LEU A 257 2.86 -11.45 -7.04
N ALA A 258 2.00 -12.36 -7.46
CA ALA A 258 1.99 -13.74 -6.97
C ALA A 258 3.30 -14.49 -7.28
N PHE A 259 3.95 -14.17 -8.40
CA PHE A 259 5.29 -14.70 -8.71
C PHE A 259 6.35 -14.14 -7.76
N ALA A 260 6.36 -12.84 -7.51
CA ALA A 260 7.26 -12.22 -6.55
C ALA A 260 7.06 -12.79 -5.15
N GLU A 261 5.83 -12.90 -4.66
CA GLU A 261 5.52 -13.49 -3.34
C GLU A 261 6.04 -14.91 -3.18
N ARG A 262 5.94 -15.73 -4.23
CA ARG A 262 6.52 -17.08 -4.21
C ARG A 262 8.03 -17.06 -4.10
N MET A 263 8.71 -16.17 -4.82
CA MET A 263 10.17 -16.04 -4.74
C MET A 263 10.61 -15.49 -3.37
N ILE A 264 9.82 -14.59 -2.78
CA ILE A 264 10.03 -14.11 -1.40
C ILE A 264 9.89 -15.24 -0.39
N ALA A 265 8.83 -16.04 -0.48
CA ALA A 265 8.62 -17.19 0.39
C ALA A 265 9.76 -18.22 0.27
N ASN A 266 10.21 -18.51 -0.96
CA ASN A 266 11.36 -19.38 -1.22
C ASN A 266 12.64 -18.80 -0.62
N HIS A 267 12.91 -17.51 -0.81
CA HIS A 267 14.06 -16.82 -0.20
C HIS A 267 14.03 -16.88 1.33
N GLY A 268 12.84 -16.71 1.92
CA GLY A 268 12.61 -16.89 3.35
C GLY A 268 12.94 -18.29 3.88
N THR A 269 13.03 -19.33 3.05
CA THR A 269 13.47 -20.65 3.53
C THR A 269 14.89 -20.62 4.07
N TYR A 270 15.78 -19.79 3.51
CA TYR A 270 17.14 -19.60 4.01
C TYR A 270 17.15 -19.11 5.46
N GLY A 271 16.38 -18.06 5.77
CA GLY A 271 16.31 -17.49 7.12
C GLY A 271 15.75 -18.48 8.13
N ARG A 272 14.70 -19.22 7.74
CA ARG A 272 14.15 -20.31 8.55
C ARG A 272 15.19 -21.39 8.84
N ASP A 273 15.92 -21.83 7.83
CA ASP A 273 16.92 -22.89 7.98
C ASP A 273 18.06 -22.42 8.91
N LYS A 274 18.46 -21.14 8.82
CA LYS A 274 19.41 -20.53 9.77
C LYS A 274 18.88 -20.47 11.20
N LEU A 275 17.61 -20.14 11.41
CA LEU A 275 16.99 -20.20 12.73
C LEU A 275 16.92 -21.63 13.26
N ASN A 276 16.64 -22.62 12.41
CA ASN A 276 16.63 -24.03 12.79
C ASN A 276 18.02 -24.56 13.17
N GLU A 277 19.09 -24.11 12.50
CA GLU A 277 20.49 -24.42 12.85
C GLU A 277 20.88 -23.98 14.27
N ILE A 278 20.14 -23.04 14.86
CA ILE A 278 20.36 -22.51 16.21
C ILE A 278 19.21 -22.82 17.18
N SER A 279 18.31 -23.74 16.81
CA SER A 279 17.10 -24.12 17.59
C SER A 279 17.38 -24.38 19.08
N ILE A 280 18.50 -25.03 19.41
CA ILE A 280 18.93 -25.28 20.79
C ILE A 280 19.02 -24.02 21.67
N PHE A 281 19.26 -22.85 21.07
CA PHE A 281 19.30 -21.55 21.76
C PHE A 281 17.96 -20.83 21.71
N VAL A 282 17.16 -21.10 20.67
CA VAL A 282 15.83 -20.51 20.46
C VAL A 282 14.83 -21.07 21.47
N ASP A 283 14.79 -22.39 21.63
CA ASP A 283 13.81 -23.11 22.46
C ASP A 283 13.82 -22.67 23.94
N ALA A 284 14.96 -22.13 24.39
CA ALA A 284 15.09 -21.60 25.75
C ALA A 284 14.30 -20.31 26.02
N ILE A 285 13.84 -19.63 24.96
CA ILE A 285 13.16 -18.33 25.03
C ILE A 285 11.84 -18.35 24.25
N ALA A 286 11.80 -19.05 23.11
CA ALA A 286 10.63 -19.23 22.27
C ALA A 286 10.31 -20.73 22.21
N PRO A 287 9.36 -21.24 23.02
CA PRO A 287 9.03 -22.65 23.02
C PRO A 287 8.54 -23.09 21.64
N ASP A 288 8.90 -24.31 21.24
CA ASP A 288 8.68 -24.88 19.90
C ASP A 288 9.43 -24.16 18.75
N GLY A 289 10.37 -23.27 19.09
CA GLY A 289 11.31 -22.66 18.17
C GLY A 289 10.73 -21.51 17.32
N LEU A 290 11.49 -21.08 16.32
CA LEU A 290 11.06 -20.13 15.27
C LEU A 290 11.08 -20.78 13.87
N GLY A 291 11.09 -22.11 13.82
CA GLY A 291 11.13 -22.87 12.58
C GLY A 291 9.79 -22.90 11.82
N SER A 292 8.70 -22.52 12.47
CA SER A 292 7.36 -22.46 11.89
C SER A 292 7.13 -21.15 11.13
N GLY A 293 6.14 -21.15 10.23
CA GLY A 293 5.74 -19.97 9.45
C GLY A 293 6.51 -19.80 8.14
N VAL A 294 5.94 -18.99 7.26
CA VAL A 294 6.49 -18.64 5.94
C VAL A 294 6.61 -17.11 5.88
N LEU A 295 7.68 -16.61 5.26
CA LEU A 295 7.81 -15.17 5.04
C LEU A 295 6.76 -14.73 4.01
N GLU A 296 5.69 -14.11 4.48
CA GLU A 296 4.52 -13.76 3.67
C GLU A 296 4.06 -12.34 3.99
N TYR A 297 3.36 -11.75 3.03
CA TYR A 297 2.78 -10.42 3.19
C TYR A 297 1.57 -10.48 4.13
N VAL A 298 1.59 -9.68 5.19
CA VAL A 298 0.51 -9.60 6.16
C VAL A 298 -0.30 -8.33 5.91
N GLU A 299 -1.47 -8.48 5.29
CA GLU A 299 -2.27 -7.34 4.83
C GLU A 299 -2.60 -6.33 5.94
N SER A 300 -2.90 -6.82 7.15
CA SER A 300 -3.25 -5.96 8.28
C SER A 300 -2.12 -5.03 8.73
N THR A 301 -0.87 -5.41 8.50
CA THR A 301 0.32 -4.62 8.88
C THR A 301 1.08 -4.09 7.67
N GLY A 302 0.82 -4.56 6.46
CA GLY A 302 1.50 -4.12 5.24
C GLY A 302 2.99 -4.50 5.18
N VAL A 303 3.42 -5.49 5.95
CA VAL A 303 4.82 -5.95 6.00
C VAL A 303 4.94 -7.44 5.66
N TYR A 304 6.13 -7.84 5.21
CA TYR A 304 6.49 -9.26 5.15
C TYR A 304 7.00 -9.72 6.50
N SER A 305 6.39 -10.76 7.05
CA SER A 305 6.79 -11.34 8.33
C SER A 305 6.49 -12.83 8.36
N ARG A 306 7.37 -13.62 8.98
CA ARG A 306 7.14 -15.03 9.30
C ARG A 306 6.32 -15.20 10.56
N ILE A 307 6.49 -14.27 11.50
CA ILE A 307 5.85 -14.32 12.80
C ILE A 307 4.39 -13.93 12.67
N LEU A 308 4.12 -12.81 12.02
CA LEU A 308 2.76 -12.29 11.88
C LEU A 308 1.91 -13.06 10.87
N SER A 309 2.53 -13.80 9.95
CA SER A 309 1.82 -14.64 8.97
C SER A 309 1.36 -15.98 9.54
N SER A 310 1.81 -16.37 10.73
CA SER A 310 1.53 -17.69 11.29
C SER A 310 0.69 -17.64 12.55
N ASP A 311 -0.47 -18.31 12.50
CA ASP A 311 -1.34 -18.55 13.66
C ASP A 311 -0.65 -19.29 14.81
N HIS A 312 0.51 -19.89 14.55
CA HIS A 312 1.36 -20.45 15.59
C HIS A 312 1.91 -19.39 16.53
N TYR A 313 2.30 -18.21 16.03
CA TYR A 313 2.90 -17.16 16.87
C TYR A 313 1.92 -16.07 17.26
N VAL A 314 0.89 -15.81 16.45
CA VAL A 314 -0.05 -14.72 16.68
C VAL A 314 -1.47 -15.20 16.99
N VAL A 315 -2.21 -14.31 17.64
CA VAL A 315 -3.66 -14.38 17.80
C VAL A 315 -4.28 -13.05 17.38
N ALA A 316 -5.44 -13.12 16.74
CA ALA A 316 -6.25 -11.93 16.47
C ALA A 316 -6.81 -11.38 17.80
N SER A 317 -6.66 -10.07 18.03
CA SER A 317 -7.14 -9.38 19.24
C SER A 317 -7.64 -7.98 18.90
N ASN A 318 -8.86 -7.63 19.32
CA ASN A 318 -9.54 -6.32 19.22
C ASN A 318 -8.69 -5.19 18.58
N GLY A 319 -8.61 -5.16 17.25
CA GLY A 319 -7.92 -4.12 16.48
C GLY A 319 -6.62 -4.53 15.79
N GLY A 320 -6.11 -5.76 15.96
CA GLY A 320 -4.91 -6.21 15.24
C GLY A 320 -4.41 -7.61 15.60
N LEU A 321 -3.17 -7.89 15.21
CA LEU A 321 -2.44 -9.09 15.59
C LEU A 321 -1.67 -8.86 16.89
N ARG A 322 -1.58 -9.88 17.73
CA ARG A 322 -0.70 -9.89 18.92
C ARG A 322 0.03 -11.22 19.02
N LEU A 323 1.24 -11.20 19.56
CA LEU A 323 1.93 -12.45 19.90
C LEU A 323 1.12 -13.23 20.94
N ARG A 324 1.14 -14.55 20.81
CA ARG A 324 0.65 -15.44 21.87
C ARG A 324 1.46 -15.23 23.15
N PRO A 325 0.87 -15.49 24.34
CA PRO A 325 1.54 -15.28 25.63
C PRO A 325 2.95 -15.86 25.72
N GLU A 326 3.16 -17.04 25.16
CA GLU A 326 4.42 -17.78 25.12
C GLU A 326 5.52 -17.10 24.28
N TYR A 327 5.17 -16.24 23.33
CA TYR A 327 6.13 -15.50 22.49
C TYR A 327 6.27 -14.02 22.89
N ARG A 328 5.61 -13.55 23.96
CA ARG A 328 5.67 -12.13 24.37
C ARG A 328 7.07 -11.59 24.59
N ALA A 329 8.02 -12.45 24.99
CA ALA A 329 9.42 -12.05 25.14
C ALA A 329 10.05 -11.54 23.84
N LEU A 330 9.45 -11.85 22.69
CA LEU A 330 9.88 -11.43 21.36
C LEU A 330 9.14 -10.19 20.84
N GLU A 331 8.20 -9.62 21.60
CA GLU A 331 7.34 -8.53 21.12
C GLU A 331 8.14 -7.31 20.63
N SER A 332 9.25 -6.97 21.29
CA SER A 332 10.14 -5.87 20.87
C SER A 332 10.92 -6.14 19.58
N LEU A 333 10.90 -7.38 19.09
CA LEU A 333 11.59 -7.82 17.88
C LEU A 333 10.66 -7.89 16.66
N VAL A 334 9.35 -7.75 16.87
CA VAL A 334 8.32 -7.90 15.83
C VAL A 334 7.66 -6.56 15.54
N GLN A 335 7.48 -6.23 14.25
CA GLN A 335 6.89 -4.97 13.83
C GLN A 335 5.36 -5.08 13.73
N PHE A 336 4.66 -4.63 14.76
CA PHE A 336 3.22 -4.40 14.74
C PHE A 336 2.96 -2.97 14.28
N ASN A 337 2.57 -2.77 13.02
CA ASN A 337 2.11 -1.46 12.53
C ASN A 337 0.78 -1.05 13.16
#